data_AF-A0A353NBY0-F1
#
_entry.id   AF-A0A353NBY0-F1
#
_cell.length_a   1.000
_cell.length_b   1.000
_cell.length_c   1.000
_cell.angle_alpha   90.00
_cell.angle_beta   90.00
_cell.angle_gamma   90.00
#
_symmetry.space_group_name_H-M   'P 1'
#
loop_
_entity.id
_entity.type
_entity.pdbx_description
1 polymer ?
#
loop_
_entity_poly.entity_id
_entity_poly.type
_entity_poly.pdbx_seq_one_letter_code
_entity_poly.pdbx_strand_id
1 'polypeptide(L)'
;RLSGDGTTSCATCHDPERHFSDGLPISLNYPTTRNWRNSPSLIGVAFQKFLFHDGRAASLEEQALFPMMSAFEMNQNLDFVEEEIRAVPEYVAEFKKVFGDEDVTRQRIAMAIAAFERTLVSRDAPLDRFLLGDKNGLSPEAQKGYEVFTGKGKCAECHFGEKLADDRFHALHVPENPEHLQDPRIAATRRFVA
;
A
#
# COMPACT_ATOMS: atom_id res chain seq x y z
N ARG A 1 12.50 7.79 11.62
CA ARG A 1 13.00 6.87 12.67
C ARG A 1 12.31 5.50 12.66
N LEU A 2 11.47 5.19 11.66
CA LEU A 2 10.91 3.83 11.55
C LEU A 2 11.82 2.90 10.73
N SER A 3 12.70 3.44 9.89
CA SER A 3 13.77 2.65 9.24
C SER A 3 15.00 2.54 10.15
N GLY A 4 15.75 1.45 9.99
CA GLY A 4 16.93 1.15 10.81
C GLY A 4 18.08 2.15 10.68
N ASP A 5 18.16 2.89 9.57
CA ASP A 5 19.11 3.99 9.36
C ASP A 5 18.49 5.38 9.51
N GLY A 6 17.19 5.46 9.81
CA GLY A 6 16.44 6.71 9.90
C GLY A 6 16.20 7.46 8.58
N THR A 7 16.65 6.95 7.42
CA THR A 7 16.57 7.65 6.13
C THR A 7 15.25 7.45 5.39
N THR A 8 14.47 6.42 5.75
CA THR A 8 13.28 5.98 5.02
C THR A 8 12.04 6.06 5.91
N SER A 9 10.92 6.44 5.30
CA SER A 9 9.59 6.46 5.92
C SER A 9 8.57 5.82 4.97
N CYS A 10 7.35 5.58 5.44
CA CYS A 10 6.25 5.12 4.58
C CYS A 10 6.07 6.05 3.37
N ALA A 11 6.18 7.38 3.59
CA ALA A 11 6.04 8.40 2.55
C ALA A 11 7.17 8.39 1.51
N THR A 12 8.29 7.70 1.76
CA THR A 12 9.36 7.53 0.74
C THR A 12 8.87 6.68 -0.44
N CYS A 13 8.01 5.69 -0.18
CA CYS A 13 7.43 4.81 -1.21
C CYS A 13 5.95 5.08 -1.46
N HIS A 14 5.29 5.82 -0.56
CA HIS A 14 3.89 6.21 -0.63
C HIS A 14 3.76 7.73 -0.51
N ASP A 15 4.28 8.44 -1.51
CA ASP A 15 4.36 9.91 -1.53
C ASP A 15 2.95 10.53 -1.66
N PRO A 16 2.48 11.36 -0.70
CA PRO A 16 1.18 12.02 -0.77
C PRO A 16 0.97 12.84 -2.04
N GLU A 17 2.01 13.49 -2.56
CA GLU A 17 1.96 14.30 -3.80
C GLU A 17 1.82 13.43 -5.06
N ARG A 18 2.00 12.11 -4.91
CA ARG A 18 1.84 11.09 -5.96
C ARG A 18 0.74 10.10 -5.61
N HIS A 19 -0.30 10.59 -4.93
CA HIS A 19 -1.46 9.80 -4.53
C HIS A 19 -1.06 8.58 -3.69
N PHE A 20 -0.13 8.77 -2.76
CA PHE A 20 0.40 7.72 -1.88
C PHE A 20 0.99 6.51 -2.62
N SER A 21 1.64 6.77 -3.75
CA SER A 21 2.51 5.84 -4.48
C SER A 21 3.87 6.50 -4.73
N ASP A 22 4.84 5.80 -5.28
CA ASP A 22 6.12 6.40 -5.70
C ASP A 22 6.15 6.81 -7.17
N GLY A 23 5.19 6.35 -7.97
CA GLY A 23 5.13 6.60 -9.42
C GLY A 23 6.25 5.91 -10.21
N LEU A 24 6.90 4.91 -9.65
CA LEU A 24 7.98 4.16 -10.30
C LEU A 24 7.48 2.81 -10.82
N PRO A 25 8.06 2.28 -11.93
CA PRO A 25 7.75 0.93 -12.41
C PRO A 25 8.10 -0.17 -11.39
N ILE A 26 9.20 0.03 -10.66
CA ILE A 26 9.66 -0.80 -9.54
C ILE A 26 10.07 0.16 -8.43
N SER A 27 9.65 -0.13 -7.21
CA SER A 27 9.86 0.75 -6.07
C SER A 27 11.31 0.92 -5.68
N LEU A 28 11.54 1.98 -4.91
CA LEU A 28 12.79 2.19 -4.22
C LEU A 28 13.14 1.01 -3.31
N ASN A 29 14.42 0.92 -3.01
CA ASN A 29 15.00 -0.15 -2.20
C ASN A 29 15.82 0.46 -1.07
N TYR A 30 15.97 -0.29 0.03
CA TYR A 30 16.99 0.02 1.02
C TYR A 30 18.38 0.00 0.34
N PRO A 31 19.35 0.88 0.68
CA PRO A 31 20.55 1.14 -0.12
C PRO A 31 21.34 -0.08 -0.61
N THR A 32 21.34 -1.18 0.15
CA THR A 32 22.10 -2.40 -0.14
C THR A 32 21.31 -3.49 -0.88
N THR A 33 20.07 -3.19 -1.28
CA THR A 33 19.12 -4.20 -1.78
C THR A 33 18.51 -3.81 -3.12
N ARG A 34 17.62 -4.65 -3.66
CA ARG A 34 16.80 -4.33 -4.84
C ARG A 34 15.37 -4.81 -4.63
N ASN A 35 14.41 -3.93 -4.91
CA ASN A 35 13.00 -4.29 -4.94
C ASN A 35 12.62 -4.88 -6.31
N TRP A 36 11.43 -5.46 -6.42
CA TRP A 36 10.96 -6.17 -7.62
C TRP A 36 9.47 -5.97 -7.92
N ARG A 37 8.81 -5.10 -7.16
CA ARG A 37 7.42 -4.69 -7.39
C ARG A 37 7.32 -3.19 -7.29
N ASN A 38 6.29 -2.64 -7.93
CA ASN A 38 5.87 -1.27 -7.67
C ASN A 38 5.13 -1.17 -6.32
N SER A 39 5.12 0.03 -5.77
CA SER A 39 4.37 0.42 -4.59
C SER A 39 2.93 0.71 -5.02
N PRO A 40 1.93 -0.07 -4.55
CA PRO A 40 0.54 0.27 -4.80
C PRO A 40 0.16 1.55 -4.03
N SER A 41 -0.83 2.29 -4.56
CA SER A 41 -1.36 3.46 -3.85
C SER A 41 -2.01 3.05 -2.52
N LEU A 42 -1.87 3.90 -1.49
CA LEU A 42 -2.63 3.75 -0.24
C LEU A 42 -4.04 4.37 -0.32
N ILE A 43 -4.40 5.06 -1.41
CA ILE A 43 -5.75 5.62 -1.56
C ILE A 43 -6.77 4.49 -1.69
N GLY A 44 -7.77 4.49 -0.81
CA GLY A 44 -8.81 3.46 -0.73
C GLY A 44 -8.34 2.14 -0.14
N VAL A 45 -7.12 2.10 0.45
CA VAL A 45 -6.54 0.84 0.99
C VAL A 45 -7.40 0.25 2.11
N ALA A 46 -8.18 1.08 2.81
CA ALA A 46 -9.15 0.68 3.82
C ALA A 46 -10.17 -0.38 3.36
N PHE A 47 -10.47 -0.41 2.05
CA PHE A 47 -11.46 -1.31 1.46
C PHE A 47 -10.86 -2.59 0.87
N GLN A 48 -9.53 -2.72 0.90
CA GLN A 48 -8.84 -3.89 0.38
C GLN A 48 -9.01 -5.06 1.36
N LYS A 49 -9.34 -6.24 0.81
CA LYS A 49 -9.48 -7.46 1.60
C LYS A 49 -8.14 -8.15 1.83
N PHE A 50 -7.28 -8.09 0.82
CA PHE A 50 -5.94 -8.64 0.82
C PHE A 50 -4.96 -7.53 0.51
N LEU A 51 -3.82 -7.53 1.19
CA LEU A 51 -2.78 -6.52 1.04
C LEU A 51 -1.49 -7.14 0.51
N PHE A 52 -0.67 -6.29 -0.12
CA PHE A 52 0.36 -6.68 -1.09
C PHE A 52 -0.22 -7.27 -2.39
N HIS A 53 0.60 -7.29 -3.44
CA HIS A 53 0.24 -7.85 -4.75
C HIS A 53 -0.07 -9.35 -4.73
N ASP A 54 0.44 -10.09 -3.74
CA ASP A 54 0.14 -11.52 -3.53
C ASP A 54 -0.88 -11.76 -2.41
N GLY A 55 -1.38 -10.68 -1.78
CA GLY A 55 -2.39 -10.75 -0.74
C GLY A 55 -1.97 -11.45 0.55
N ARG A 56 -0.66 -11.57 0.82
CA ARG A 56 -0.14 -12.30 1.98
C ARG A 56 -0.49 -11.69 3.33
N ALA A 57 -0.92 -10.43 3.39
CA ALA A 57 -1.36 -9.78 4.61
C ALA A 57 -2.88 -9.58 4.61
N ALA A 58 -3.51 -9.91 5.73
CA ALA A 58 -4.97 -9.88 5.89
C ALA A 58 -5.48 -8.59 6.58
N SER A 59 -4.58 -7.75 7.08
CA SER A 59 -4.92 -6.49 7.75
C SER A 59 -3.85 -5.43 7.54
N LEU A 60 -4.23 -4.15 7.62
CA LEU A 60 -3.30 -3.02 7.54
C LEU A 60 -2.28 -3.07 8.67
N GLU A 61 -2.69 -3.50 9.86
CA GLU A 61 -1.80 -3.68 11.01
C GLU A 61 -0.71 -4.70 10.72
N GLU A 62 -1.07 -5.85 10.15
CA GLU A 62 -0.11 -6.86 9.73
C GLU A 62 0.79 -6.31 8.61
N GLN A 63 0.19 -5.69 7.59
CA GLN A 63 0.91 -5.15 6.44
C GLN A 63 1.93 -4.09 6.86
N ALA A 64 1.59 -3.16 7.76
CA ALA A 64 2.46 -2.07 8.18
C ALA A 64 3.76 -2.56 8.83
N LEU A 65 3.74 -3.71 9.52
CA LEU A 65 4.92 -4.29 10.15
C LEU A 65 5.92 -4.87 9.13
N PHE A 66 5.44 -5.38 8.01
CA PHE A 66 6.28 -6.07 7.02
C PHE A 66 7.33 -5.13 6.37
N PRO A 67 6.97 -3.94 5.83
CA PRO A 67 7.96 -3.03 5.28
C PRO A 67 8.95 -2.49 6.30
N MET A 68 8.50 -2.29 7.53
CA MET A 68 9.38 -1.89 8.64
C MET A 68 10.49 -2.92 8.83
N MET A 69 10.15 -4.21 8.94
CA MET A 69 11.14 -5.26 9.20
C MET A 69 11.89 -5.77 7.96
N SER A 70 11.37 -5.53 6.77
CA SER A 70 11.96 -6.01 5.52
C SER A 70 13.33 -5.38 5.29
N ALA A 71 14.36 -6.21 5.14
CA ALA A 71 15.72 -5.76 4.81
C ALA A 71 15.80 -5.03 3.45
N PHE A 72 14.77 -5.17 2.61
CA PHE A 72 14.70 -4.59 1.28
C PHE A 72 13.99 -3.23 1.25
N GLU A 73 13.32 -2.86 2.36
CA GLU A 73 12.52 -1.64 2.46
C GLU A 73 13.05 -0.75 3.59
N MET A 74 12.68 -0.98 4.84
CA MET A 74 13.07 -0.11 5.96
C MET A 74 14.12 -0.73 6.90
N ASN A 75 14.38 -2.04 6.77
CA ASN A 75 15.46 -2.78 7.44
C ASN A 75 15.56 -2.51 8.95
N GLN A 76 14.42 -2.52 9.65
CA GLN A 76 14.33 -2.23 11.07
C GLN A 76 14.11 -3.51 11.89
N ASN A 77 14.65 -3.55 13.11
CA ASN A 77 14.26 -4.54 14.10
C ASN A 77 13.02 -4.03 14.86
N LEU A 78 11.94 -4.82 14.88
CA LEU A 78 10.66 -4.39 15.47
C LEU A 78 10.70 -4.27 17.01
N ASP A 79 11.57 -4.98 17.71
CA ASP A 79 11.78 -4.75 19.15
C ASP A 79 12.53 -3.44 19.39
N PHE A 80 13.53 -3.16 18.54
CA PHE A 80 14.31 -1.93 18.64
C PHE A 80 13.48 -0.69 18.34
N VAL A 81 12.59 -0.73 17.33
CA VAL A 81 11.73 0.44 17.01
C VAL A 81 10.78 0.79 18.14
N GLU A 82 10.31 -0.20 18.92
CA GLU A 82 9.50 0.06 20.12
C GLU A 82 10.28 0.92 21.13
N GLU A 83 11.55 0.60 21.38
CA GLU A 83 12.43 1.39 22.25
C GLU A 83 12.73 2.77 21.67
N GLU A 84 12.99 2.88 20.36
CA GLU A 84 13.27 4.17 19.70
C GLU A 84 12.08 5.13 19.78
N ILE A 85 10.86 4.61 19.66
CA ILE A 85 9.64 5.41 19.82
C ILE A 85 9.41 5.74 21.30
N ARG A 86 9.63 4.79 22.23
CA ARG A 86 9.49 5.01 23.68
C ARG A 86 10.47 6.04 24.23
N ALA A 87 11.64 6.19 23.60
CA ALA A 87 12.63 7.20 23.97
C ALA A 87 12.19 8.65 23.67
N VAL A 88 11.03 8.86 23.04
CA VAL A 88 10.48 10.18 22.69
C VAL A 88 9.32 10.53 23.62
N PRO A 89 9.49 11.47 24.56
CA PRO A 89 8.45 11.83 25.51
C PRO A 89 7.12 12.23 24.84
N GLU A 90 7.20 12.90 23.69
CA GLU A 90 6.03 13.32 22.92
C GLU A 90 5.24 12.12 22.37
N TYR A 91 5.92 11.08 21.87
CA TYR A 91 5.22 9.88 21.42
C TYR A 91 4.61 9.13 22.60
N VAL A 92 5.33 8.97 23.71
CA VAL A 92 4.78 8.31 24.91
C VAL A 92 3.51 9.01 25.40
N ALA A 93 3.49 10.35 25.41
CA ALA A 93 2.31 11.14 25.77
C ALA A 93 1.12 10.92 24.80
N GLU A 94 1.38 10.89 23.49
CA GLU A 94 0.32 10.61 22.50
C GLU A 94 -0.18 9.16 22.57
N PHE A 95 0.70 8.17 22.81
CA PHE A 95 0.30 6.78 23.04
C PHE A 95 -0.59 6.65 24.28
N LYS A 96 -0.24 7.32 25.39
CA LYS A 96 -1.07 7.38 26.59
C LYS A 96 -2.44 7.96 26.34
N LYS A 97 -2.52 9.02 25.54
CA LYS A 97 -3.78 9.66 25.18
C LYS A 97 -4.68 8.76 24.32
N VAL A 98 -4.10 8.00 23.40
CA VAL A 98 -4.85 7.15 22.46
C VAL A 98 -5.20 5.78 23.05
N PHE A 99 -4.26 5.15 23.79
CA PHE A 99 -4.38 3.77 24.26
C PHE A 99 -4.62 3.65 25.78
N GLY A 100 -4.51 4.74 26.54
CA GLY A 100 -4.79 4.78 27.98
C GLY A 100 -3.58 4.54 28.89
N ASP A 101 -2.42 4.19 28.34
CA ASP A 101 -1.17 3.98 29.08
C ASP A 101 0.06 4.27 28.20
N GLU A 102 1.24 4.28 28.82
CA GLU A 102 2.51 4.69 28.19
C GLU A 102 3.19 3.56 27.38
N ASP A 103 2.57 2.38 27.28
CA ASP A 103 3.17 1.24 26.59
C ASP A 103 3.21 1.49 25.07
N VAL A 104 4.42 1.55 24.55
CA VAL A 104 4.71 1.55 23.12
C VAL A 104 5.06 0.13 22.71
N THR A 105 4.21 -0.47 21.87
CA THR A 105 4.38 -1.82 21.32
C THR A 105 4.23 -1.80 19.80
N ARG A 106 4.82 -2.77 19.08
CA ARG A 106 4.68 -2.87 17.62
C ARG A 106 3.22 -2.96 17.18
N GLN A 107 2.36 -3.61 17.97
CA GLN A 107 0.93 -3.70 17.67
C GLN A 107 0.27 -2.33 17.70
N ARG A 108 0.57 -1.51 18.72
CA ARG A 108 0.02 -0.16 18.83
C ARG A 108 0.58 0.79 17.77
N ILE A 109 1.86 0.65 17.42
CA ILE A 109 2.47 1.35 16.27
C ILE A 109 1.71 1.00 14.99
N ALA A 110 1.51 -0.30 14.72
CA ALA A 110 0.78 -0.78 13.55
C ALA A 110 -0.68 -0.29 13.53
N MET A 111 -1.38 -0.32 14.67
CA MET A 111 -2.75 0.20 14.80
C MET A 111 -2.82 1.70 14.49
N ALA A 112 -1.87 2.49 14.97
CA ALA A 112 -1.83 3.93 14.72
C ALA A 112 -1.61 4.24 13.22
N ILE A 113 -0.69 3.52 12.57
CA ILE A 113 -0.44 3.63 11.13
C ILE A 113 -1.70 3.22 10.34
N ALA A 114 -2.25 2.04 10.64
CA ALA A 114 -3.44 1.52 9.98
C ALA A 114 -4.66 2.43 10.18
N ALA A 115 -4.79 3.10 11.34
CA ALA A 115 -5.85 4.09 11.56
C ALA A 115 -5.70 5.30 10.65
N PHE A 116 -4.47 5.82 10.47
CA PHE A 116 -4.20 6.87 9.50
C PHE A 116 -4.49 6.42 8.06
N GLU A 117 -4.04 5.23 7.66
CA GLU A 117 -4.27 4.69 6.31
C GLU A 117 -5.76 4.57 5.97
N ARG A 118 -6.60 4.23 6.97
CA ARG A 118 -8.06 4.18 6.79
C ARG A 118 -8.71 5.51 6.47
N THR A 119 -8.02 6.63 6.74
CA THR A 119 -8.51 7.98 6.39
C THR A 119 -8.24 8.34 4.93
N LEU A 120 -7.35 7.61 4.24
CA LEU A 120 -6.92 7.89 2.88
C LEU A 120 -7.96 7.39 1.87
N VAL A 121 -9.09 8.08 1.77
CA VAL A 121 -10.22 7.67 0.92
C VAL A 121 -10.56 8.74 -0.11
N SER A 122 -10.73 8.32 -1.37
CA SER A 122 -11.35 9.14 -2.42
C SER A 122 -12.85 8.87 -2.45
N ARG A 123 -13.70 9.91 -2.44
CA ARG A 123 -15.18 9.78 -2.38
C ARG A 123 -15.95 10.62 -3.39
N ASP A 124 -15.25 11.34 -4.26
CA ASP A 124 -15.86 12.31 -5.16
C ASP A 124 -15.24 12.28 -6.55
N ALA A 125 -14.86 11.07 -7.00
CA ALA A 125 -14.40 10.90 -8.37
C ALA A 125 -15.58 11.12 -9.35
N PRO A 126 -15.31 11.55 -10.59
CA PRO A 126 -16.32 11.66 -11.64
C PRO A 126 -17.18 10.39 -11.81
N LEU A 127 -16.54 9.21 -11.68
CA LEU A 127 -17.23 7.93 -11.72
C LEU A 127 -18.18 7.74 -10.54
N ASP A 128 -17.80 8.14 -9.33
CA ASP A 128 -18.63 8.03 -8.12
C ASP A 128 -19.94 8.81 -8.30
N ARG A 129 -19.84 10.08 -8.73
CA ARG A 129 -21.00 10.93 -9.00
C ARG A 129 -21.91 10.31 -10.07
N PHE A 130 -21.31 9.78 -11.13
CA PHE A 130 -22.05 9.12 -12.21
C PHE A 130 -22.81 7.88 -11.73
N LEU A 131 -22.17 7.03 -10.92
CA LEU A 131 -22.79 5.85 -10.33
C LEU A 131 -23.88 6.21 -9.29
N LEU A 132 -23.76 7.36 -8.63
CA LEU A 132 -24.77 7.90 -7.72
C LEU A 132 -25.93 8.63 -8.43
N GLY A 133 -25.94 8.66 -9.77
CA GLY A 133 -27.07 9.13 -10.58
C GLY A 133 -26.87 10.48 -11.28
N ASP A 134 -25.73 11.14 -11.10
CA ASP A 134 -25.38 12.32 -11.90
C ASP A 134 -25.00 11.88 -13.32
N LYS A 135 -25.96 11.96 -14.25
CA LYS A 135 -25.76 11.58 -15.66
C LYS A 135 -24.67 12.41 -16.37
N ASN A 136 -24.28 13.56 -15.80
CA ASN A 136 -23.22 14.41 -16.32
C ASN A 136 -21.90 14.26 -15.52
N GLY A 137 -21.83 13.34 -14.55
CA GLY A 137 -20.64 13.09 -13.75
C GLY A 137 -19.44 12.63 -14.57
N LEU A 138 -19.69 11.94 -15.69
CA LEU A 138 -18.67 11.57 -16.68
C LEU A 138 -18.82 12.41 -17.95
N SER A 139 -17.68 12.79 -18.55
CA SER A 139 -17.67 13.38 -19.90
C SER A 139 -18.21 12.39 -20.94
N PRO A 140 -18.67 12.86 -22.13
CA PRO A 140 -19.13 11.97 -23.19
C PRO A 140 -18.12 10.89 -23.59
N GLU A 141 -16.82 11.21 -23.57
CA GLU A 141 -15.73 10.27 -23.86
C GLU A 141 -15.58 9.24 -22.75
N ALA A 142 -15.65 9.67 -21.49
CA ALA A 142 -15.57 8.77 -20.35
C ALA A 142 -16.77 7.82 -20.26
N GLN A 143 -17.98 8.27 -20.66
CA GLN A 143 -19.15 7.40 -20.77
C GLN A 143 -18.96 6.30 -21.82
N LYS A 144 -18.41 6.64 -22.99
CA LYS A 144 -18.03 5.63 -24.01
C LYS A 144 -16.99 4.65 -23.46
N GLY A 145 -16.01 5.14 -22.70
CA GLY A 145 -15.03 4.29 -22.02
C GLY A 145 -15.67 3.33 -21.02
N TYR A 146 -16.62 3.83 -20.23
CA TYR A 146 -17.41 3.03 -19.29
C TYR A 146 -18.21 1.92 -20.00
N GLU A 147 -18.87 2.22 -21.12
CA GLU A 147 -19.58 1.22 -21.94
C GLU A 147 -18.65 0.12 -22.47
N VAL A 148 -17.41 0.48 -22.86
CA VAL A 148 -16.40 -0.52 -23.24
C VAL A 148 -16.02 -1.38 -22.04
N PHE A 149 -15.74 -0.75 -20.90
CA PHE A 149 -15.31 -1.40 -19.66
C PHE A 149 -16.33 -2.43 -19.15
N THR A 150 -17.62 -2.06 -19.13
CA THR A 150 -18.70 -2.93 -18.64
C THR A 150 -19.28 -3.85 -19.72
N GLY A 151 -19.05 -3.55 -20.99
CA GLY A 151 -19.56 -4.30 -22.14
C GLY A 151 -18.48 -5.15 -22.80
N LYS A 152 -18.12 -4.78 -24.04
CA LYS A 152 -17.25 -5.59 -24.91
C LYS A 152 -15.83 -5.83 -24.37
N GLY A 153 -15.33 -4.95 -23.50
CA GLY A 153 -14.02 -5.07 -22.87
C GLY A 153 -13.97 -6.07 -21.72
N LYS A 154 -15.13 -6.47 -21.18
CA LYS A 154 -15.26 -7.46 -20.09
C LYS A 154 -14.44 -7.15 -18.84
N CYS A 155 -13.99 -5.91 -18.66
CA CYS A 155 -13.15 -5.50 -17.54
C CYS A 155 -13.90 -5.66 -16.20
N ALA A 156 -15.20 -5.38 -16.22
CA ALA A 156 -16.09 -5.53 -15.07
C ALA A 156 -16.33 -6.99 -14.63
N GLU A 157 -15.80 -8.00 -15.34
CA GLU A 157 -15.84 -9.40 -14.87
C GLU A 157 -14.94 -9.61 -13.64
N CYS A 158 -13.83 -8.85 -13.54
CA CYS A 158 -12.89 -8.89 -12.41
C CYS A 158 -12.75 -7.54 -11.69
N HIS A 159 -13.09 -6.42 -12.34
CA HIS A 159 -12.94 -5.07 -11.79
C HIS A 159 -14.30 -4.39 -11.58
N PHE A 160 -14.95 -4.69 -10.45
CA PHE A 160 -16.28 -4.15 -10.13
C PHE A 160 -16.40 -3.74 -8.66
N GLY A 161 -17.54 -3.14 -8.30
CA GLY A 161 -17.81 -2.66 -6.95
C GLY A 161 -17.03 -1.40 -6.59
N GLU A 162 -17.09 -1.01 -5.32
CA GLU A 162 -16.58 0.28 -4.81
C GLU A 162 -15.07 0.47 -5.03
N LYS A 163 -14.30 -0.62 -5.05
CA LYS A 163 -12.85 -0.61 -5.27
C LYS A 163 -12.41 -1.08 -6.65
N LEU A 164 -13.35 -1.35 -7.56
CA LEU A 164 -13.08 -1.92 -8.89
C LEU A 164 -12.18 -3.17 -8.85
N ALA A 165 -12.48 -4.10 -7.94
CA ALA A 165 -11.77 -5.36 -7.77
C ALA A 165 -12.69 -6.44 -7.16
N ASP A 166 -12.56 -7.68 -7.63
CA ASP A 166 -13.40 -8.82 -7.25
C ASP A 166 -12.89 -9.61 -6.03
N ASP A 167 -11.80 -9.16 -5.41
CA ASP A 167 -11.12 -9.85 -4.29
C ASP A 167 -10.67 -11.28 -4.62
N ARG A 168 -10.28 -11.54 -5.87
CA ARG A 168 -9.71 -12.82 -6.30
C ARG A 168 -8.36 -12.64 -6.99
N PHE A 169 -7.56 -13.70 -6.95
CA PHE A 169 -6.32 -13.77 -7.72
C PHE A 169 -6.59 -14.35 -9.09
N HIS A 170 -5.98 -13.74 -10.10
CA HIS A 170 -6.11 -14.15 -11.50
C HIS A 170 -4.73 -14.30 -12.13
N ALA A 171 -4.60 -15.24 -13.07
CA ALA A 171 -3.42 -15.31 -13.92
C ALA A 171 -3.49 -14.18 -14.95
N LEU A 172 -2.63 -13.17 -14.80
CA LEU A 172 -2.68 -11.97 -15.65
C LEU A 172 -2.20 -12.24 -17.09
N HIS A 173 -1.43 -13.31 -17.31
CA HIS A 173 -0.81 -13.65 -18.60
C HIS A 173 -0.01 -12.50 -19.25
N VAL A 174 0.38 -11.50 -18.47
CA VAL A 174 1.28 -10.44 -18.90
C VAL A 174 2.71 -10.97 -18.99
N PRO A 175 3.52 -10.53 -19.98
CA PRO A 175 4.92 -10.90 -20.06
C PRO A 175 5.67 -10.52 -18.78
N GLU A 176 6.56 -11.39 -18.31
CA GLU A 176 7.42 -11.09 -17.17
C GLU A 176 8.45 -10.01 -17.55
N ASN A 177 8.73 -9.11 -16.60
CA ASN A 177 9.77 -8.10 -16.78
C ASN A 177 11.14 -8.81 -16.97
N PRO A 178 11.86 -8.58 -18.09
CA PRO A 178 13.17 -9.21 -18.32
C PRO A 178 14.19 -8.98 -17.19
N GLU A 179 14.12 -7.85 -16.49
CA GLU A 179 15.00 -7.57 -15.35
C GLU A 179 14.83 -8.58 -14.21
N HIS A 180 13.61 -9.12 -14.03
CA HIS A 180 13.34 -10.15 -13.01
C HIS A 180 14.06 -11.48 -13.32
N LEU A 181 14.39 -11.72 -14.59
CA LEU A 181 15.07 -12.92 -15.05
C LEU A 181 16.60 -12.74 -15.09
N GLN A 182 17.07 -11.50 -15.23
CA GLN A 182 18.48 -11.20 -15.51
C GLN A 182 19.24 -10.59 -14.33
N ASP A 183 18.57 -9.91 -13.40
CA ASP A 183 19.23 -9.35 -12.20
C ASP A 183 19.20 -10.36 -11.03
N PRO A 184 20.36 -10.94 -10.63
CA PRO A 184 20.40 -11.91 -9.54
C PRO A 184 19.99 -11.31 -8.19
N ARG A 185 20.04 -9.99 -8.00
CA ARG A 185 19.59 -9.32 -6.78
C ARG A 185 18.07 -9.33 -6.68
N ILE A 186 17.38 -9.08 -7.79
CA ILE A 186 15.91 -9.18 -7.86
C ILE A 186 15.48 -10.64 -7.60
N ALA A 187 16.17 -11.61 -8.20
CA ALA A 187 15.89 -13.02 -7.98
C ALA A 187 16.09 -13.42 -6.50
N ALA A 188 17.13 -12.90 -5.84
CA ALA A 188 17.37 -13.12 -4.41
C ALA A 188 16.25 -12.53 -3.54
N THR A 189 15.88 -11.26 -3.78
CA THR A 189 14.78 -10.60 -3.05
C THR A 189 13.47 -11.36 -3.21
N ARG A 190 13.12 -11.73 -4.45
CA ARG A 190 11.89 -12.47 -4.74
C ARG A 190 11.83 -13.79 -3.98
N ARG A 191 12.92 -14.56 -3.90
CA ARG A 191 12.96 -15.83 -3.17
C ARG A 191 12.81 -15.70 -1.65
N PHE A 192 13.18 -14.54 -1.09
CA PHE A 192 13.12 -14.32 0.35
C PHE A 192 11.77 -13.72 0.79
N VAL A 193 11.14 -12.92 -0.08
CA VAL A 193 9.95 -12.13 0.24
C VAL A 193 8.65 -12.72 -0.32
N ALA A 194 8.71 -13.50 -1.41
CA ALA A 194 7.56 -14.20 -2.01
C ALA A 194 7.45 -15.64 -1.50
#